data_AF-A0A7U9WW29-F1
#
_entry.id   AF-A0A7U9WW29-F1
#
_cell.length_a   1.000
_cell.length_b   1.000
_cell.length_c   1.000
_cell.angle_alpha   90.00
_cell.angle_beta   90.00
_cell.angle_gamma   90.00
#
_symmetry.space_group_name_H-M   'P 1'
#
loop_
_entity.id
_entity.type
_entity.pdbx_description
1 polymer ?
#
loop_
_entity_poly.entity_id
_entity_poly.type
_entity_poly.pdbx_seq_one_letter_code
_entity_poly.pdbx_strand_id
1 'polypeptide(L)'
;MAIIGEIRVKVSTDVLRDKAQNVTACIRKMESCFRELESIINSTGYYWIGDAAEQHRKIYNSQRESVEQMIKRLKEHPGDLLAISQNYDLAEKQAAEAGSRLPGNIIV
;
A
#
# COMPACT_ATOMS: atom_id res chain seq x y z
N MET A 1 17.77 -33.58 23.40
CA MET A 1 17.47 -32.14 23.61
C MET A 1 17.46 -31.48 22.23
N ALA A 2 16.29 -31.45 21.58
CA ALA A 2 16.15 -30.86 20.26
C ALA A 2 15.87 -29.37 20.44
N ILE A 3 16.78 -28.53 19.95
CA ILE A 3 16.50 -27.11 19.76
C ILE A 3 15.54 -27.05 18.59
N ILE A 4 14.25 -27.03 18.90
CA ILE A 4 13.21 -26.61 17.98
C ILE A 4 13.57 -25.16 17.67
N GLY A 5 14.14 -24.91 16.49
CA GLY A 5 14.51 -23.57 16.06
C GLY A 5 13.27 -22.70 16.16
N GLU A 6 13.27 -21.76 17.10
CA GLU A 6 12.25 -20.71 17.17
C GLU A 6 12.33 -19.92 15.87
N ILE A 7 11.43 -20.21 14.93
CA ILE A 7 11.17 -19.33 13.79
C ILE A 7 10.43 -18.12 14.36
N ARG A 8 11.16 -17.21 15.01
CA ARG A 8 10.60 -15.91 15.43
C ARG A 8 10.53 -15.01 14.21
N VAL A 9 9.33 -14.90 13.65
CA VAL A 9 9.03 -13.85 12.67
C VAL A 9 9.23 -12.50 13.39
N LYS A 10 10.26 -11.75 13.00
CA LYS A 10 10.58 -10.44 13.62
C LYS A 10 9.47 -9.40 13.43
N VAL A 11 8.57 -9.61 12.49
CA VAL A 11 7.46 -8.70 12.16
C VAL A 11 6.19 -9.52 11.98
N SER A 12 5.19 -9.32 12.85
CA SER A 12 3.88 -9.98 12.71
C SER A 12 3.23 -9.62 11.36
N THR A 13 2.78 -10.63 10.63
CA THR A 13 2.08 -10.47 9.33
C THR A 13 0.78 -9.67 9.51
N ASP A 14 0.14 -9.76 10.67
CA ASP A 14 -1.04 -8.96 11.01
C ASP A 14 -0.70 -7.46 11.12
N VAL A 15 0.46 -7.10 11.71
CA VAL A 15 0.92 -5.71 11.78
C VAL A 15 1.25 -5.16 10.38
N LEU A 16 1.82 -6.00 9.50
CA LEU A 16 2.06 -5.62 8.10
C LEU A 16 0.75 -5.37 7.35
N ARG A 17 -0.25 -6.25 7.55
CA ARG A 17 -1.57 -6.14 6.94
C ARG A 17 -2.31 -4.89 7.42
N ASP A 18 -2.32 -4.62 8.72
CA ASP A 18 -2.93 -3.44 9.32
C ASP A 18 -2.29 -2.14 8.79
N LYS A 19 -0.95 -2.09 8.76
CA LYS A 19 -0.24 -0.93 8.20
C LYS A 19 -0.51 -0.75 6.71
N ALA A 20 -0.56 -1.82 5.92
CA ALA A 20 -0.90 -1.74 4.50
C ALA A 20 -2.32 -1.19 4.28
N GLN A 21 -3.29 -1.61 5.10
CA GLN A 21 -4.66 -1.09 5.07
C GLN A 21 -4.71 0.40 5.44
N ASN A 22 -3.99 0.81 6.49
CA ASN A 22 -3.91 2.21 6.91
C ASN A 22 -3.30 3.10 5.83
N VAL A 23 -2.19 2.68 5.22
CA VAL A 23 -1.57 3.42 4.11
C VAL A 23 -2.52 3.51 2.91
N THR A 24 -3.22 2.42 2.58
CA THR A 24 -4.23 2.41 1.52
C THR A 24 -5.37 3.40 1.80
N ALA A 25 -5.83 3.50 3.04
CA ALA A 25 -6.86 4.45 3.44
C ALA A 25 -6.38 5.90 3.31
N CYS A 26 -5.14 6.21 3.71
CA CYS A 26 -4.54 7.53 3.54
C CYS A 26 -4.42 7.92 2.06
N ILE A 27 -3.98 6.99 1.20
CA ILE A 27 -3.89 7.23 -0.26
C ILE A 27 -5.27 7.55 -0.83
N ARG A 28 -6.30 6.80 -0.46
CA ARG A 28 -7.68 7.07 -0.91
C ARG A 28 -8.19 8.45 -0.49
N LYS A 29 -7.87 8.89 0.73
CA LYS A 29 -8.21 10.25 1.19
C LYS A 29 -7.50 11.30 0.33
N MET A 30 -6.21 11.10 0.04
CA MET A 30 -5.44 12.00 -0.81
C MET A 30 -6.02 12.10 -2.22
N GLU A 31 -6.39 10.98 -2.84
CA GLU A 31 -7.10 10.95 -4.13
C GLU A 31 -8.45 11.68 -4.11
N SER A 32 -9.17 11.59 -2.99
CA SER A 32 -10.44 12.31 -2.82
C SER A 32 -10.22 13.81 -2.78
N CYS A 33 -9.24 14.29 -1.98
CA CYS A 33 -8.91 15.72 -1.92
C CYS A 33 -8.47 16.27 -3.28
N PHE A 34 -7.66 15.52 -4.04
CA PHE A 34 -7.24 15.96 -5.37
C PHE A 34 -8.41 16.06 -6.36
N ARG A 35 -9.35 15.12 -6.33
CA ARG A 35 -10.57 15.19 -7.17
C ARG A 35 -11.47 16.36 -6.78
N GLU A 36 -11.59 16.64 -5.48
CA GLU A 36 -12.34 17.80 -5.00
C GLU A 36 -11.69 19.11 -5.46
N LEU A 37 -10.38 19.21 -5.34
CA LEU A 37 -9.61 20.37 -5.82
C LEU A 37 -9.74 20.55 -7.33
N GLU A 38 -9.68 19.46 -8.12
CA GLU A 38 -9.94 19.49 -9.56
C GLU A 38 -11.36 20.00 -9.89
N SER A 39 -12.36 19.52 -9.14
CA SER A 39 -13.74 19.97 -9.31
C SER A 39 -13.89 21.47 -9.03
N ILE A 40 -13.28 21.97 -7.97
CA ILE A 40 -13.26 23.40 -7.62
C ILE A 40 -12.59 24.20 -8.75
N ILE A 41 -11.40 23.79 -9.21
CA ILE A 41 -10.69 24.48 -10.29
C ILE A 41 -11.51 24.51 -11.58
N ASN A 42 -12.16 23.40 -11.94
CA ASN A 42 -13.03 23.35 -13.12
C ASN A 42 -14.26 24.25 -12.95
N SER A 43 -14.84 24.33 -11.74
CA SER A 43 -15.94 25.23 -11.44
C SER A 43 -15.54 26.72 -11.53
N THR A 44 -14.27 27.05 -11.26
CA THR A 44 -13.77 28.43 -11.41
C THR A 44 -13.77 28.92 -12.86
N GLY A 45 -13.83 28.01 -13.84
CA GLY A 45 -13.97 28.34 -15.26
C GLY A 45 -15.22 29.15 -15.60
N TYR A 46 -16.29 28.99 -14.84
CA TYR A 46 -17.58 29.62 -15.14
C TYR A 46 -17.62 31.11 -14.78
N TYR A 47 -16.84 31.54 -13.79
CA TYR A 47 -16.89 32.92 -13.27
C TYR A 47 -15.54 33.63 -13.30
N TRP A 48 -14.43 32.91 -13.46
CA TRP A 48 -13.09 33.48 -13.57
C TRP A 48 -12.52 33.24 -14.97
N ILE A 49 -12.78 34.21 -15.83
CA ILE A 49 -12.40 34.23 -17.25
C ILE A 49 -11.33 35.32 -17.45
N GLY A 50 -10.23 34.98 -18.12
CA GLY A 50 -9.11 35.88 -18.40
C GLY A 50 -7.74 35.19 -18.28
N ASP A 51 -6.69 35.85 -18.77
CA ASP A 51 -5.33 35.30 -18.91
C ASP A 51 -4.74 34.75 -17.61
N ALA A 52 -5.01 35.40 -16.48
CA ALA A 52 -4.56 34.94 -15.17
C ALA A 52 -5.21 33.58 -14.78
N ALA A 53 -6.51 33.43 -15.04
CA ALA A 53 -7.23 32.19 -14.73
C ALA A 53 -6.76 31.03 -15.63
N GLU A 54 -6.46 31.32 -16.89
CA GLU A 54 -5.89 30.34 -17.82
C GLU A 54 -4.47 29.91 -17.42
N GLN A 55 -3.63 30.86 -17.00
CA GLN A 55 -2.30 30.56 -16.46
C GLN A 55 -2.36 29.66 -15.22
N HIS A 56 -3.26 29.94 -14.27
CA HIS A 56 -3.44 29.12 -13.08
C HIS A 56 -3.95 27.71 -13.41
N ARG A 57 -4.90 27.58 -14.35
CA ARG A 57 -5.37 26.27 -14.86
C ARG A 57 -4.25 25.49 -15.55
N LYS A 58 -3.39 26.16 -16.30
CA LYS A 58 -2.23 25.55 -16.96
C LYS A 58 -1.19 25.03 -15.96
N ILE A 59 -0.90 25.83 -14.92
CA ILE A 59 -0.02 25.42 -13.82
C ILE A 59 -0.60 24.20 -13.09
N TYR A 60 -1.90 24.23 -12.77
CA TYR A 60 -2.57 23.09 -12.15
C TYR A 60 -2.48 21.81 -13.00
N ASN A 61 -2.77 21.92 -14.30
CA ASN A 61 -2.69 20.78 -15.22
C ASN A 61 -1.27 20.20 -15.32
N SER A 62 -0.23 21.04 -15.26
CA SER A 62 1.17 20.56 -15.24
C SER A 62 1.52 19.81 -13.95
N GLN A 63 0.91 20.19 -12.82
CA GLN A 63 1.12 19.52 -11.54
C GLN A 63 0.27 18.26 -11.39
N ARG A 64 -0.90 18.19 -12.06
CA ARG A 64 -1.80 17.03 -12.03
C ARG A 64 -1.07 15.74 -12.42
N GLU A 65 -0.28 15.77 -13.49
CA GLU A 65 0.48 14.60 -13.93
C GLU A 65 1.51 14.15 -12.88
N SER A 66 2.21 15.10 -12.25
CA SER A 66 3.16 14.80 -11.18
C SER A 66 2.47 14.18 -9.95
N VAL A 67 1.29 14.68 -9.60
CA VAL A 67 0.47 14.16 -8.50
C VAL A 67 -0.04 12.76 -8.81
N GLU A 68 -0.52 12.50 -10.02
CA GLU A 68 -0.97 11.16 -10.44
C GLU A 68 0.18 10.15 -10.39
N GLN A 69 1.37 10.54 -10.85
CA GLN A 69 2.57 9.69 -10.74
C GLN A 69 2.96 9.43 -9.28
N MET A 70 2.87 10.44 -8.42
CA MET A 70 3.15 10.30 -6.99
C MET A 70 2.17 9.34 -6.30
N ILE A 71 0.88 9.48 -6.58
CA ILE A 71 -0.18 8.59 -6.07
C ILE A 71 0.07 7.15 -6.57
N LYS A 72 0.45 6.98 -7.84
CA LYS A 72 0.76 5.67 -8.41
C LYS A 72 1.91 4.99 -7.67
N ARG A 73 3.01 5.70 -7.43
CA ARG A 73 4.16 5.18 -6.65
C ARG A 73 3.77 4.84 -5.22
N LEU A 74 2.98 5.69 -4.56
CA LEU A 74 2.51 5.42 -3.20
C LEU A 74 1.63 4.17 -3.12
N LYS A 75 0.89 3.83 -4.18
CA LYS A 75 0.09 2.59 -4.25
C LYS A 75 0.91 1.31 -4.41
N GLU A 76 2.16 1.40 -4.85
CA GLU A 76 3.04 0.23 -4.97
C GLU A 76 3.38 -0.32 -3.58
N HIS A 77 3.65 0.55 -2.60
CA HIS A 77 4.08 0.13 -1.26
C HIS A 77 3.05 -0.71 -0.48
N PRO A 78 1.74 -0.38 -0.44
CA PRO A 78 0.72 -1.27 0.14
C PRO A 78 0.64 -2.62 -0.57
N GLY A 79 0.80 -2.64 -1.90
CA GLY A 79 0.83 -3.86 -2.69
C GLY A 79 1.98 -4.77 -2.30
N ASP A 80 3.18 -4.21 -2.14
CA ASP A 80 4.36 -4.93 -1.68
C ASP A 80 4.18 -5.48 -0.26
N LEU A 81 3.64 -4.67 0.65
CA LEU A 81 3.37 -5.10 2.03
C LEU A 81 2.35 -6.24 2.11
N LEU A 82 1.32 -6.22 1.25
CA LEU A 82 0.34 -7.30 1.12
C LEU A 82 0.98 -8.57 0.54
N ALA A 83 1.76 -8.45 -0.53
CA ALA A 83 2.46 -9.58 -1.15
C ALA A 83 3.43 -10.24 -0.15
N ILE A 84 4.16 -9.43 0.62
CA ILE A 84 5.02 -9.90 1.70
C ILE A 84 4.19 -10.70 2.72
N SER A 85 3.08 -10.15 3.22
CA SER A 85 2.24 -10.85 4.21
C SER A 85 1.72 -12.20 3.70
N GLN A 86 1.30 -12.29 2.44
CA GLN A 86 0.80 -13.51 1.83
C GLN A 86 1.89 -14.57 1.65
N ASN A 87 3.08 -14.15 1.21
CA ASN A 87 4.23 -15.05 1.06
C ASN A 87 4.67 -15.64 2.40
N TYR A 88 4.61 -14.84 3.48
CA TYR A 88 4.90 -15.32 4.83
C TYR A 88 3.86 -16.32 5.35
N ASP A 89 2.56 -16.04 5.18
CA ASP A 89 1.49 -16.97 5.58
C ASP A 89 1.60 -18.33 4.84
N LEU A 90 2.00 -18.31 3.56
CA LEU A 90 2.26 -19.52 2.76
C LEU A 90 3.49 -20.29 3.26
N ALA A 91 4.60 -19.60 3.51
CA ALA A 91 5.82 -20.20 4.01
C ALA A 91 5.61 -20.87 5.39
N GLU A 92 4.84 -20.22 6.27
CA GLU A 92 4.51 -20.78 7.58
C GLU A 92 3.64 -22.03 7.47
N LYS A 93 2.63 -22.04 6.60
CA LYS A 93 1.84 -23.24 6.31
C LYS A 93 2.69 -24.38 5.77
N GLN A 94 3.57 -24.11 4.82
CA GLN A 94 4.48 -25.12 4.27
C GLN A 94 5.45 -25.66 5.31
N ALA A 95 5.99 -24.79 6.18
CA ALA A 95 6.86 -25.19 7.28
C ALA A 95 6.10 -26.04 8.32
N ALA A 96 4.86 -25.68 8.65
CA ALA A 96 4.00 -26.45 9.56
C ALA A 96 3.63 -27.83 8.96
N GLU A 97 3.32 -27.89 7.67
CA GLU A 97 3.06 -29.15 6.96
C GLU A 97 4.32 -30.03 6.87
N ALA A 98 5.49 -29.45 6.57
CA ALA A 98 6.76 -30.17 6.56
C ALA A 98 7.13 -30.67 7.97
N GLY A 99 6.90 -29.86 8.99
CA GLY A 99 7.05 -30.21 10.41
C GLY A 99 6.13 -31.35 10.83
N SER A 100 4.89 -31.36 10.34
CA SER A 100 3.89 -32.40 10.63
C SER A 100 4.16 -33.71 9.86
N ARG A 101 4.89 -33.65 8.75
CA ARG A 101 5.31 -34.81 7.94
C ARG A 101 6.63 -35.42 8.39
N LEU A 102 7.38 -34.79 9.29
CA LEU A 102 8.52 -35.43 9.94
C LEU A 102 7.99 -36.55 10.84
N PRO A 103 8.26 -37.83 10.54
CA PRO A 103 7.94 -38.89 11.48
C PRO A 103 8.72 -38.58 12.76
N GLY A 104 8.00 -38.31 13.84
CA GLY A 104 8.57 -38.23 15.18
C GLY A 104 9.11 -39.60 15.51
N ASN A 105 10.36 -39.88 15.12
CA ASN A 105 10.92 -41.20 15.25
C ASN A 105 12.25 -41.14 15.99
N ILE A 106 12.19 -41.79 17.15
CA ILE A 106 13.22 -42.59 17.82
C ILE A 106 14.50 -41.86 18.20
N ILE A 107 14.61 -41.52 19.49
CA ILE A 107 15.81 -41.88 20.26
C ILE A 107 15.34 -42.43 21.62
N VAL A 108 15.85 -43.62 21.94
CA VAL A 108 15.63 -44.51 23.10
C VAL A 108 15.83 -43.83 24.44
#